data_AF-A0A3D0HLN0-F1
#
_entry.id   AF-A0A3D0HLN0-F1
#
_cell.length_a   1.000
_cell.length_b   1.000
_cell.length_c   1.000
_cell.angle_alpha   90.00
_cell.angle_beta   90.00
_cell.angle_gamma   90.00
#
_symmetry.space_group_name_H-M   'P 1'
#
loop_
_entity.id
_entity.type
_entity.pdbx_description
1 polymer ?
#
loop_
_entity_poly.entity_id
_entity_poly.type
_entity_poly.pdbx_seq_one_letter_code
_entity_poly.pdbx_strand_id
1 'polypeptide(L)'
;MFGNGRKTIGLFIFSSYEPYQQEICHGVAEQAYAKGYNVAVFNSFGSYGDNVEYFEGEARIFDLPDYSKFAGIVLATDTFNIDGAQEKIMEHIRSESRCPVVSLRQAMNGINNILLDERETMEEIIRHVIEVHK
;
A
#
# COMPACT_ATOMS: atom_id res chain seq x y z
N MET A 1 3.24 -3.22 -20.15
CA MET A 1 2.02 -2.69 -19.49
C MET A 1 1.60 -1.32 -20.02
N PHE A 2 2.51 -0.40 -20.30
CA PHE A 2 2.22 0.98 -20.75
C PHE A 2 1.87 1.16 -22.25
N GLY A 3 1.53 0.10 -22.97
CA GLY A 3 1.34 0.13 -24.44
C GLY A 3 -0.06 -0.20 -24.92
N ASN A 4 -1.01 -0.49 -24.02
CA ASN A 4 -2.36 -0.94 -24.38
C ASN A 4 -3.42 0.18 -24.35
N GLY A 5 -2.99 1.44 -24.23
CA GLY A 5 -3.88 2.61 -24.17
C GLY A 5 -4.68 2.78 -22.88
N ARG A 6 -4.58 1.86 -21.91
CA ARG A 6 -5.25 1.97 -20.61
C ARG A 6 -4.46 2.87 -19.65
N LYS A 7 -5.20 3.61 -18.82
CA LYS A 7 -4.64 4.34 -17.67
C LYS A 7 -4.13 3.33 -16.63
N THR A 8 -3.08 3.69 -15.88
CA THR A 8 -2.43 2.78 -14.93
C THR A 8 -2.57 3.29 -13.50
N ILE A 9 -2.95 2.42 -12.57
CA ILE A 9 -2.92 2.63 -11.12
C ILE A 9 -1.61 2.07 -10.58
N GLY A 10 -0.87 2.85 -9.80
CA GLY A 10 0.29 2.36 -9.05
C GLY A 10 -0.16 1.85 -7.68
N LEU A 11 0.17 0.60 -7.34
CA LEU A 11 -0.04 0.03 -6.01
C LEU A 11 1.32 -0.16 -5.34
N PHE A 12 1.51 0.48 -4.19
CA PHE A 12 2.73 0.39 -3.37
C PHE A 12 2.39 -0.42 -2.12
N ILE A 13 3.08 -1.54 -1.93
CA ILE A 13 2.77 -2.52 -0.88
C ILE A 13 4.04 -3.22 -0.43
N PHE A 14 4.07 -3.66 0.82
CA PHE A 14 5.17 -4.46 1.37
C PHE A 14 4.66 -5.86 1.66
N SER A 15 5.52 -6.86 1.46
CA SER A 15 5.25 -8.26 1.73
C SER A 15 3.98 -8.77 1.05
N SER A 16 3.82 -8.51 -0.25
CA SER A 16 2.66 -8.94 -1.07
C SER A 16 2.37 -10.45 -1.08
N TYR A 17 3.25 -11.26 -0.51
CA TYR A 17 3.06 -12.71 -0.32
C TYR A 17 2.24 -13.05 0.94
N GLU A 18 2.09 -12.11 1.88
CA GLU A 18 1.26 -12.30 3.08
C GLU A 18 -0.23 -12.31 2.72
N PRO A 19 -1.08 -13.13 3.40
CA PRO A 19 -2.46 -13.34 2.99
C PRO A 19 -3.30 -12.06 2.87
N TYR A 20 -3.15 -11.14 3.82
CA TYR A 20 -3.88 -9.87 3.80
C TYR A 20 -3.48 -8.98 2.61
N GLN A 21 -2.20 -8.92 2.29
CA GLN A 21 -1.65 -8.15 1.18
C GLN A 21 -2.02 -8.76 -0.17
N GLN A 22 -2.16 -10.09 -0.24
CA GLN A 22 -2.70 -10.77 -1.41
C GLN A 22 -4.15 -10.35 -1.68
N GLU A 23 -4.99 -10.26 -0.66
CA GLU A 23 -6.36 -9.77 -0.80
C GLU A 23 -6.42 -8.31 -1.27
N ILE A 24 -5.53 -7.45 -0.79
CA ILE A 24 -5.40 -6.06 -1.31
C ILE A 24 -5.04 -6.09 -2.79
N CYS A 25 -3.99 -6.84 -3.17
CA CYS A 25 -3.56 -6.94 -4.56
C CYS A 25 -4.68 -7.45 -5.46
N HIS A 26 -5.41 -8.48 -5.00
CA HIS A 26 -6.53 -9.07 -5.73
C HIS A 26 -7.67 -8.06 -5.92
N GLY A 27 -8.16 -7.45 -4.85
CA GLY A 27 -9.26 -6.49 -4.91
C GLY A 27 -8.93 -5.27 -5.78
N VAL A 28 -7.71 -4.72 -5.67
CA VAL A 28 -7.26 -3.62 -6.52
C VAL A 28 -7.21 -4.05 -7.99
N ALA A 29 -6.62 -5.22 -8.28
CA ALA A 29 -6.52 -5.73 -9.64
C ALA A 29 -7.88 -6.01 -10.28
N GLU A 30 -8.80 -6.64 -9.55
CA GLU A 30 -10.15 -6.95 -10.01
C GLU A 30 -10.92 -5.68 -10.35
N GLN A 31 -10.95 -4.70 -9.43
CA GLN A 31 -11.69 -3.45 -9.62
C GLN A 31 -11.07 -2.59 -10.73
N ALA A 32 -9.74 -2.53 -10.82
CA ALA A 32 -9.06 -1.84 -11.90
C ALA A 32 -9.37 -2.47 -13.26
N TYR A 33 -9.35 -3.80 -13.35
CA TYR A 33 -9.69 -4.52 -14.57
C TYR A 33 -11.13 -4.23 -15.02
N ALA A 34 -12.09 -4.32 -14.09
CA ALA A 34 -13.51 -4.03 -14.36
C ALA A 34 -13.73 -2.60 -14.87
N LYS A 35 -12.90 -1.65 -14.44
CA LYS A 35 -12.96 -0.24 -14.86
C LYS A 35 -12.04 0.10 -16.05
N GLY A 36 -11.35 -0.88 -16.63
CA GLY A 36 -10.48 -0.67 -17.80
C GLY A 36 -9.12 -0.02 -17.49
N TYR A 37 -8.63 -0.14 -16.27
CA TYR A 37 -7.31 0.32 -15.84
C TYR A 37 -6.29 -0.84 -15.84
N ASN A 38 -5.01 -0.50 -15.95
CA ASN A 38 -3.89 -1.38 -15.59
C ASN A 38 -3.54 -1.19 -14.10
N VAL A 39 -2.91 -2.19 -13.48
CA VAL A 39 -2.32 -2.07 -12.13
C VAL A 39 -0.84 -2.41 -12.21
N ALA A 40 0.03 -1.49 -11.80
CA ALA A 40 1.44 -1.76 -11.60
C ALA A 40 1.70 -1.90 -10.10
N VAL A 41 2.14 -3.08 -9.67
CA VAL A 41 2.43 -3.36 -8.26
C VAL A 41 3.92 -3.20 -8.01
N PHE A 42 4.27 -2.31 -7.09
CA PHE A 42 5.62 -2.10 -6.59
C PHE A 42 5.68 -2.67 -5.17
N ASN A 43 6.42 -3.76 -5.03
CA ASN A 43 6.50 -4.53 -3.81
C ASN A 43 7.91 -4.52 -3.24
N SER A 44 8.02 -4.31 -1.92
CA SER A 44 9.21 -4.62 -1.14
C SER A 44 8.96 -5.85 -0.27
N PHE A 45 9.98 -6.63 0.02
CA PHE A 45 9.94 -7.70 1.04
C PHE A 45 10.03 -7.16 2.47
N GLY A 46 10.27 -5.86 2.63
CA GLY A 46 10.32 -5.19 3.92
C GLY A 46 11.65 -5.39 4.66
N SER A 47 11.65 -5.02 5.94
CA SER A 47 12.80 -5.26 6.81
C SER A 47 12.90 -6.75 7.17
N TYR A 48 14.04 -7.35 6.83
CA TYR A 48 14.40 -8.71 7.20
C TYR A 48 15.75 -8.76 7.94
N GLY A 49 15.73 -9.19 9.21
CA GLY A 49 16.92 -9.20 10.07
C GLY A 49 17.33 -7.79 10.50
N ASP A 50 18.65 -7.54 10.60
CA ASP A 50 19.23 -6.25 11.02
C ASP A 50 20.18 -5.66 9.95
N ASN A 51 20.05 -6.09 8.69
CA ASN A 51 20.95 -5.65 7.63
C ASN A 51 20.45 -4.35 6.98
N VAL A 52 21.08 -3.23 7.34
CA VAL A 52 20.75 -1.90 6.83
C VAL A 52 20.90 -1.81 5.30
N GLU A 53 21.94 -2.41 4.72
CA GLU A 53 22.16 -2.39 3.26
C GLU A 53 21.04 -3.12 2.51
N TYR A 54 20.50 -4.18 3.12
CA TYR A 54 19.33 -4.89 2.59
C TYR A 54 18.09 -3.98 2.58
N PHE A 55 17.83 -3.26 3.68
CA PHE A 55 16.69 -2.34 3.77
C PHE A 55 16.81 -1.19 2.78
N GLU A 56 18.01 -0.65 2.58
CA GLU A 56 18.26 0.37 1.56
C GLU A 56 17.96 -0.17 0.15
N GLY A 57 18.38 -1.40 -0.15
CA GLY A 57 18.10 -2.06 -1.42
C GLY A 57 16.59 -2.23 -1.66
N GLU A 58 15.88 -2.70 -0.65
CA GLU A 58 14.43 -2.86 -0.65
C GLU A 58 13.70 -1.50 -0.84
N ALA A 59 14.16 -0.44 -0.16
CA ALA A 59 13.59 0.90 -0.31
C ALA A 59 13.90 1.56 -1.68
N ARG A 60 14.93 1.12 -2.41
CA ARG A 60 15.24 1.61 -3.77
C ARG A 60 14.29 1.08 -4.84
N ILE A 61 13.51 0.03 -4.56
CA ILE A 61 12.48 -0.45 -5.50
C ILE A 61 11.51 0.69 -5.87
N PHE A 62 11.26 1.61 -4.93
CA PHE A 62 10.36 2.73 -5.10
C PHE A 62 10.95 3.92 -5.88
N ASP A 63 12.21 3.84 -6.32
CA ASP A 63 12.83 4.81 -7.24
C ASP A 63 12.56 4.45 -8.71
N LEU A 64 12.17 3.20 -8.97
CA LEU A 64 11.93 2.67 -10.32
C LEU A 64 10.66 3.20 -11.02
N PRO A 65 9.54 3.46 -10.33
CA PRO A 65 8.33 3.95 -10.99
C PRO A 65 8.55 5.33 -11.61
N ASP A 66 7.99 5.55 -12.79
CA ASP A 66 7.75 6.90 -13.32
C ASP A 66 6.41 7.39 -12.78
N TYR A 67 6.44 8.10 -11.65
CA TYR A 67 5.25 8.54 -10.92
C TYR A 67 4.34 9.46 -11.73
N SER A 68 4.88 10.13 -12.75
CA SER A 68 4.11 11.03 -13.63
C SER A 68 3.15 10.28 -14.56
N LYS A 69 3.36 8.97 -14.76
CA LYS A 69 2.55 8.12 -15.65
C LYS A 69 1.33 7.49 -14.99
N PHE A 70 1.19 7.61 -13.67
CA PHE A 70 0.03 7.05 -12.97
C PHE A 70 -1.20 7.95 -13.09
N ALA A 71 -2.37 7.32 -13.22
CA ALA A 71 -3.67 7.97 -13.18
C ALA A 71 -4.27 7.99 -11.76
N GLY A 72 -3.69 7.23 -10.85
CA GLY A 72 -4.00 7.17 -9.43
C GLY A 72 -2.97 6.30 -8.71
N ILE A 73 -2.74 6.56 -7.43
CA ILE A 73 -1.81 5.80 -6.60
C ILE A 73 -2.53 5.29 -5.34
N VAL A 74 -2.32 4.02 -5.04
CA VAL A 74 -2.78 3.36 -3.81
C VAL A 74 -1.56 3.00 -2.98
N LEU A 75 -1.56 3.43 -1.72
CA LEU A 75 -0.52 3.12 -0.74
C LEU A 75 -1.12 2.19 0.33
N ALA A 76 -0.61 0.96 0.42
CA ALA A 76 -0.88 0.06 1.54
C ALA A 76 0.10 0.38 2.68
N THR A 77 -0.01 1.58 3.23
CA THR A 77 0.93 2.17 4.20
C THR A 77 1.04 1.39 5.50
N ASP A 78 -0.06 0.77 5.92
CA ASP A 78 -0.11 -0.16 7.06
C ASP A 78 0.83 -1.36 6.91
N THR A 79 1.30 -1.66 5.70
CA THR A 79 2.25 -2.75 5.43
C THR A 79 3.71 -2.30 5.49
N PHE A 80 3.99 -1.00 5.46
CA PHE A 80 5.35 -0.49 5.32
C PHE A 80 6.13 -0.68 6.63
N ASN A 81 7.27 -1.37 6.56
CA ASN A 81 8.08 -1.70 7.74
C ASN A 81 9.58 -1.38 7.57
N ILE A 82 9.93 -0.54 6.59
CA ILE A 82 11.28 0.02 6.43
C ILE A 82 11.24 1.49 6.77
N ASP A 83 12.06 1.90 7.75
CA ASP A 83 12.18 3.30 8.17
C ASP A 83 12.59 4.20 7.00
N GLY A 84 11.90 5.35 6.86
CA GLY A 84 12.16 6.32 5.80
C GLY A 84 11.60 5.97 4.42
N ALA A 85 11.15 4.72 4.19
CA ALA A 85 10.60 4.33 2.89
C ALA A 85 9.30 5.07 2.57
N GLN A 86 8.44 5.29 3.57
CA GLN A 86 7.21 6.06 3.40
C GLN A 86 7.51 7.50 2.99
N GLU A 87 8.43 8.17 3.68
CA GLU A 87 8.81 9.56 3.41
C GLU A 87 9.34 9.69 1.98
N LYS A 88 10.21 8.76 1.59
CA LYS A 88 10.77 8.68 0.25
C LYS A 88 9.71 8.49 -0.84
N ILE A 89 8.79 7.55 -0.67
CA ILE A 89 7.65 7.36 -1.61
C ILE A 89 6.84 8.66 -1.71
N MET A 90 6.57 9.32 -0.57
CA MET A 90 5.82 10.56 -0.53
C MET A 90 6.55 11.73 -1.17
N GLU A 91 7.88 11.78 -1.11
CA GLU A 91 8.69 12.77 -1.83
C GLU A 91 8.50 12.64 -3.33
N HIS A 92 8.66 11.43 -3.89
CA HIS A 92 8.41 11.17 -5.31
C HIS A 92 6.98 11.52 -5.73
N ILE A 93 5.99 11.12 -4.92
CA ILE A 93 4.58 11.44 -5.20
C ILE A 93 4.36 12.95 -5.27
N ARG A 94 4.93 13.72 -4.33
CA ARG A 94 4.74 15.18 -4.27
C ARG A 94 5.48 15.90 -5.41
N SER A 95 6.65 15.42 -5.81
CA SER A 95 7.48 16.08 -6.82
C SER A 95 7.08 15.73 -8.26
N GLU A 96 6.66 14.48 -8.50
CA GLU A 96 6.51 13.94 -9.86
C GLU A 96 5.07 13.58 -10.22
N SER A 97 4.22 13.26 -9.24
CA SER A 97 2.85 12.86 -9.51
C SER A 97 1.88 14.05 -9.59
N ARG A 98 0.81 13.88 -10.36
CA ARG A 98 -0.32 14.82 -10.45
C ARG A 98 -1.67 14.15 -10.23
N CYS A 99 -1.67 12.85 -9.93
CA CYS A 99 -2.88 12.08 -9.79
C CYS A 99 -3.33 11.98 -8.32
N PRO A 100 -4.61 11.63 -8.06
CA PRO A 100 -5.08 11.35 -6.71
C PRO A 100 -4.30 10.21 -6.06
N VAL A 101 -4.04 10.36 -4.77
CA VAL A 101 -3.41 9.34 -3.93
C VAL A 101 -4.35 8.95 -2.81
N VAL A 102 -4.39 7.65 -2.52
CA VAL A 102 -5.16 7.08 -1.42
C VAL A 102 -4.27 6.19 -0.54
N SER A 103 -4.38 6.37 0.77
CA SER A 103 -3.77 5.53 1.81
C SER A 103 -4.77 4.52 2.33
N LEU A 104 -4.34 3.29 2.55
CA LEU A 104 -5.12 2.24 3.19
C LEU A 104 -4.73 2.11 4.66
N ARG A 105 -5.75 2.08 5.55
CA ARG A 105 -5.70 1.80 6.99
C ARG A 105 -4.81 2.68 7.86
N GLN A 106 -3.95 3.52 7.29
CA GLN A 106 -3.17 4.50 8.03
C GLN A 106 -3.55 5.91 7.59
N ALA A 107 -3.89 6.75 8.57
CA ALA A 107 -4.25 8.14 8.32
C ALA A 107 -3.01 8.95 7.90
N MET A 108 -3.09 9.61 6.76
CA MET A 108 -2.06 10.48 6.22
C MET A 108 -2.64 11.84 5.86
N ASN A 109 -1.99 12.90 6.33
CA ASN A 109 -2.42 14.28 6.07
C ASN A 109 -2.21 14.66 4.60
N GLY A 110 -3.22 15.31 4.00
CA GLY A 110 -3.13 15.84 2.64
C GLY A 110 -3.35 14.82 1.52
N ILE A 111 -3.69 13.57 1.83
CA ILE A 111 -4.12 12.56 0.86
C ILE A 111 -5.43 11.90 1.29
N ASN A 112 -6.09 11.20 0.38
CA ASN A 112 -7.33 10.48 0.71
C ASN A 112 -6.99 9.24 1.55
N ASN A 113 -7.88 8.87 2.49
CA ASN A 113 -7.64 7.75 3.38
C ASN A 113 -8.86 6.82 3.39
N ILE A 114 -8.62 5.51 3.34
CA ILE A 114 -9.60 4.46 3.60
C ILE A 114 -9.23 3.84 4.94
N LEU A 115 -10.00 4.13 5.99
CA LEU A 115 -9.72 3.70 7.35
C LEU A 115 -10.76 2.69 7.83
N LEU A 116 -10.36 1.83 8.76
CA LEU A 116 -11.27 0.89 9.42
C LEU A 116 -11.53 1.36 10.85
N ASP A 117 -12.80 1.26 11.27
CA ASP A 117 -13.18 1.42 12.66
C ASP A 117 -13.35 0.03 13.27
N GLU A 118 -12.36 -0.39 14.05
CA GLU A 118 -12.30 -1.74 14.63
C GLU A 118 -12.77 -1.75 16.10
N ARG A 119 -13.25 -0.63 16.63
CA ARG A 119 -13.60 -0.49 18.06
C ARG A 119 -14.69 -1.46 18.47
N GLU A 120 -15.77 -1.54 17.70
CA GLU A 120 -16.88 -2.45 17.97
C GLU A 120 -16.44 -3.91 17.90
N THR A 121 -15.70 -4.29 16.85
CA THR A 121 -15.16 -5.65 16.68
C THR A 121 -14.27 -6.06 17.85
N MET A 122 -13.36 -5.17 18.27
CA MET A 122 -12.47 -5.45 19.40
C MET A 122 -13.23 -5.51 20.73
N GLU A 123 -14.26 -4.68 20.92
CA GLU A 123 -15.11 -4.74 22.10
C GLU A 123 -15.80 -6.11 22.22
N GLU A 124 -16.36 -6.63 21.13
CA GLU A 124 -17.01 -7.95 21.10
C GLU A 124 -16.03 -9.08 21.42
N ILE A 125 -14.82 -9.04 20.84
CA ILE A 125 -13.77 -10.03 21.11
C ILE A 125 -13.36 -9.99 22.59
N ILE A 126 -13.10 -8.80 23.14
CA ILE A 126 -12.70 -8.64 24.55
C ILE A 126 -13.81 -9.15 25.47
N ARG A 127 -15.06 -8.81 25.19
CA ARG A 127 -16.23 -9.28 25.94
C ARG A 127 -16.32 -10.81 25.94
N HIS A 128 -16.14 -11.44 24.77
CA HIS A 128 -16.15 -12.89 24.64
C HIS A 128 -15.08 -13.56 25.51
N VAL A 129 -13.85 -13.03 25.50
CA VAL A 129 -12.76 -13.56 26.34
C VAL A 129 -13.12 -13.48 27.83
N ILE A 130 -13.65 -12.34 28.29
CA ILE A 130 -14.02 -12.11 29.71
C ILE A 130 -15.20 -12.99 30.15
N GLU A 131 -16.23 -13.10 29.30
CA GLU A 131 -17.50 -13.73 29.67
C GLU A 131 -17.48 -15.26 29.48
N VAL A 132 -16.72 -15.77 28.49
CA VAL A 132 -16.71 -17.19 28.11
C VAL A 132 -15.46 -17.95 28.58
N HIS A 133 -14.28 -17.33 28.54
CA HIS A 133 -12.98 -18.01 28.73
C HIS A 133 -12.27 -17.66 30.05
N LYS A 134 -13.03 -17.48 31.14
CA LYS A 134 -12.47 -17.18 32.48
C LYS A 134 -11.31 -18.08 32.90
#